data_AF-A0A074YBU0-F1
#
_entry.id   AF-A0A074YBU0-F1
#
_cell.length_a   1.000
_cell.length_b   1.000
_cell.length_c   1.000
_cell.angle_alpha   90.00
_cell.angle_beta   90.00
_cell.angle_gamma   90.00
#
_symmetry.space_group_name_H-M   'P 1'
#
loop_
_entity.id
_entity.type
_entity.pdbx_description
1 polymer ?
#
loop_
_entity_poly.entity_id
_entity_poly.type
_entity_poly.pdbx_seq_one_letter_code
_entity_poly.pdbx_strand_id
1 'polypeptide(L)'
;MSDKKPEPKELSDEYILAAIAKESKEFDKDAEIDRILKAFRLDSYAVLDLQPGVPDNDIKKCYRMKSLLIHPDKTSNPSAPDAFDRLAKAQKSLLDEKERAKLDECIADARMLLMRERKLTTDSEEVKDPDTEFRKAWREKTKMVLVDEELRRRKKMKAQMQEEGRAQKKEEDEIAERKRKREFESKWEQSREERIGSWRDFQKGKQPDKKKKKIKTLG
;
A
#
# COMPACT_ATOMS: atom_id res chain seq x y z
N MET A 1 53.39 -9.90 57.22
CA MET A 1 52.05 -9.55 56.71
C MET A 1 52.12 -9.68 55.20
N SER A 2 51.67 -10.80 54.65
CA SER A 2 51.70 -11.06 53.22
C SER A 2 50.28 -10.87 52.68
N ASP A 3 50.07 -9.74 52.00
CA ASP A 3 48.84 -9.46 51.26
C ASP A 3 48.69 -10.49 50.14
N LYS A 4 47.82 -11.47 50.37
CA LYS A 4 47.42 -12.44 49.35
C LYS A 4 46.41 -11.73 48.43
N LYS A 5 46.90 -11.23 47.29
CA LYS A 5 46.08 -10.68 46.21
C LYS A 5 45.01 -11.72 45.83
N PRO A 6 43.71 -11.37 45.78
CA PRO A 6 42.68 -12.35 45.46
C PRO A 6 42.88 -12.85 44.02
N GLU A 7 42.99 -14.18 43.87
CA GLU A 7 43.06 -14.83 42.56
C GLU A 7 41.78 -14.54 41.77
N PRO A 8 41.87 -14.28 40.45
CA PRO A 8 40.70 -14.09 39.63
C PRO A 8 39.84 -15.36 39.71
N LYS A 9 38.59 -15.22 40.14
CA LYS A 9 37.63 -16.32 40.17
C LYS A 9 37.51 -16.88 38.75
N GLU A 10 38.07 -18.06 38.52
CA GLU A 10 37.80 -18.84 37.32
C GLU A 10 36.28 -19.02 37.23
N LEU A 11 35.68 -18.51 36.15
CA LEU A 11 34.25 -18.66 35.91
C LEU A 11 33.98 -20.17 35.78
N SER A 12 33.08 -20.70 36.60
CA SER A 12 32.75 -22.12 36.55
C SER A 12 32.26 -22.50 35.15
N ASP A 13 32.59 -23.70 34.70
CA ASP A 13 32.12 -24.23 33.40
C ASP A 13 30.59 -24.10 33.25
N GLU A 14 29.85 -24.27 34.35
CA GLU A 14 28.40 -24.09 34.40
C GLU A 14 27.96 -22.65 34.07
N TYR A 15 28.67 -21.63 34.56
CA TYR A 15 28.39 -20.24 34.23
C TYR A 15 28.70 -19.94 32.77
N ILE A 16 29.81 -20.46 32.25
CA ILE A 16 30.21 -20.29 30.84
C ILE A 16 29.15 -20.92 29.92
N LEU A 17 28.70 -22.14 30.21
CA LEU A 17 27.64 -22.82 29.46
C LEU A 17 26.32 -22.04 29.50
N ALA A 18 25.93 -21.52 30.67
CA ALA A 18 24.71 -20.71 30.81
C ALA A 18 24.78 -19.40 30.01
N ALA A 19 25.93 -18.74 30.00
CA ALA A 19 26.16 -17.52 29.22
C ALA A 19 26.07 -17.79 27.70
N ILE A 20 26.74 -18.84 27.22
CA ILE A 20 26.67 -19.28 25.82
C ILE A 20 25.23 -19.62 25.42
N ALA A 21 24.50 -20.35 26.26
CA ALA A 21 23.11 -20.71 26.00
C ALA A 21 22.18 -19.48 25.94
N LYS A 22 22.44 -18.45 26.74
CA LYS A 22 21.71 -17.18 26.68
C LYS A 22 22.03 -16.43 25.39
N GLU A 23 23.31 -16.32 25.03
CA GLU A 23 23.75 -15.63 23.82
C GLU A 23 23.22 -16.31 22.56
N SER A 24 23.25 -17.64 22.49
CA SER A 24 22.63 -18.41 21.40
C SER A 24 21.14 -18.09 21.25
N LYS A 25 20.39 -17.95 22.35
CA LYS A 25 18.96 -17.62 22.30
C LYS A 25 18.72 -16.20 21.80
N GLU A 26 19.54 -15.23 22.19
CA GLU A 26 19.41 -13.86 21.65
C GLU A 26 19.76 -13.83 20.15
N PHE A 27 20.80 -14.57 19.74
CA PHE A 27 21.14 -14.74 18.33
C PHE A 27 19.98 -15.31 17.51
N ASP A 28 19.29 -16.34 18.01
CA ASP A 28 18.13 -16.93 17.32
C ASP A 28 16.98 -15.92 17.17
N LYS A 29 16.73 -15.08 18.18
CA LYS A 29 15.72 -14.01 18.11
C LYS A 29 16.11 -12.97 17.07
N ASP A 30 17.36 -12.52 17.08
CA ASP A 30 17.88 -11.52 16.15
C ASP A 30 17.84 -12.03 14.70
N ALA A 31 18.25 -13.29 14.49
CA ALA A 31 18.18 -13.95 13.18
C ALA A 31 16.75 -14.05 12.66
N GLU A 32 15.78 -14.35 13.54
CA GLU A 32 14.37 -14.39 13.15
C GLU A 32 13.84 -12.99 12.82
N ILE A 33 14.13 -11.96 13.63
CA ILE A 33 13.78 -10.55 13.36
C ILE A 33 14.30 -10.14 11.98
N ASP A 34 15.58 -10.40 11.71
CA ASP A 34 16.23 -10.12 10.45
C ASP A 34 15.55 -10.82 9.27
N ARG A 35 15.16 -12.09 9.43
CA ARG A 35 14.43 -12.84 8.40
C ARG A 35 13.07 -12.21 8.13
N ILE A 36 12.31 -11.82 9.17
CA ILE A 36 10.99 -11.17 9.00
C ILE A 36 11.14 -9.88 8.19
N LEU A 37 12.16 -9.08 8.52
CA LEU A 37 12.42 -7.80 7.88
C LEU A 37 12.93 -7.96 6.43
N LYS A 38 13.72 -8.99 6.15
CA LYS A 38 14.21 -9.33 4.80
C LYS A 38 13.16 -10.01 3.92
N ALA A 39 12.12 -10.61 4.48
CA ALA A 39 11.01 -11.18 3.71
C ALA A 39 10.41 -10.14 2.75
N PHE A 40 9.61 -10.56 1.78
CA PHE A 40 8.93 -9.61 0.90
C PHE A 40 7.63 -9.10 1.55
N ARG A 41 7.31 -7.79 1.46
CA ARG A 41 6.22 -7.17 2.25
C ARG A 41 4.82 -7.55 1.77
N LEU A 42 4.68 -7.92 0.50
CA LEU A 42 3.42 -8.34 -0.09
C LEU A 42 3.19 -9.85 0.02
N ASP A 43 4.20 -10.60 0.46
CA ASP A 43 4.11 -12.05 0.64
C ASP A 43 3.97 -12.41 2.13
N SER A 44 2.73 -12.54 2.57
CA SER A 44 2.40 -12.84 3.97
C SER A 44 2.83 -14.25 4.39
N TYR A 45 2.91 -15.20 3.45
CA TYR A 45 3.41 -16.56 3.73
C TYR A 45 4.92 -16.54 3.98
N ALA A 46 5.69 -15.82 3.17
CA ALA A 46 7.12 -15.65 3.40
C ALA A 46 7.42 -14.94 4.73
N VAL A 47 6.59 -13.98 5.15
CA VAL A 47 6.73 -13.31 6.45
C VAL A 47 6.50 -14.27 7.61
N LEU A 48 5.51 -15.17 7.53
CA LEU A 48 5.25 -16.17 8.57
C LEU A 48 6.07 -17.46 8.42
N ASP A 49 6.87 -17.57 7.37
CA ASP A 49 7.63 -18.77 7.01
C ASP A 49 6.72 -20.00 6.86
N LEU A 50 5.63 -19.82 6.10
CA LEU A 50 4.62 -20.83 5.83
C LEU A 50 4.55 -21.12 4.33
N GLN A 51 4.01 -22.29 3.98
CA GLN A 51 3.64 -22.61 2.60
C GLN A 51 2.17 -22.23 2.33
N PRO A 52 1.80 -21.94 1.08
CA PRO A 52 0.40 -21.80 0.69
C PRO A 52 -0.41 -23.06 1.02
N GLY A 53 -1.70 -22.88 1.33
CA GLY A 53 -2.60 -24.01 1.62
C GLY A 53 -2.59 -24.53 3.07
N VAL A 54 -1.80 -23.93 3.96
CA VAL A 54 -1.83 -24.26 5.40
C VAL A 54 -3.16 -23.86 6.07
N PRO A 55 -3.73 -24.66 6.97
CA PRO A 55 -4.99 -24.31 7.62
C PRO A 55 -4.84 -23.12 8.57
N ASP A 56 -5.94 -22.39 8.81
CA ASP A 56 -5.96 -21.20 9.67
C ASP A 56 -5.43 -21.44 11.09
N ASN A 57 -5.62 -22.66 11.61
CA ASN A 57 -5.11 -23.05 12.91
C ASN A 57 -3.58 -23.01 12.96
N ASP A 58 -2.92 -23.50 11.90
CA ASP A 58 -1.45 -23.50 11.80
C ASP A 58 -0.91 -22.08 11.62
N ILE A 59 -1.62 -21.23 10.89
CA ILE A 59 -1.28 -19.80 10.74
C ILE A 59 -1.30 -19.12 12.12
N LYS A 60 -2.36 -19.33 12.92
CA LYS A 60 -2.47 -18.78 14.28
C LYS A 60 -1.40 -19.34 15.22
N LYS A 61 -1.10 -20.64 15.12
CA LYS A 61 -0.07 -21.30 15.93
C LYS A 61 1.33 -20.76 15.62
N CYS A 62 1.68 -20.65 14.33
CA CYS A 62 2.97 -20.10 13.91
C CYS A 62 3.11 -18.63 14.30
N TYR A 63 2.06 -17.82 14.14
CA TYR A 63 2.05 -16.45 14.63
C TYR A 63 2.33 -16.38 16.13
N ARG A 64 1.61 -17.15 16.96
CA ARG A 64 1.79 -17.16 18.41
C ARG A 64 3.22 -17.57 18.81
N MET A 65 3.78 -18.56 18.13
CA MET A 65 5.14 -19.03 18.41
C MET A 65 6.18 -17.95 18.09
N LYS A 66 6.11 -17.37 16.87
CA LYS A 66 7.07 -16.36 16.42
C LYS A 66 6.90 -15.04 17.19
N SER A 67 5.67 -14.59 17.45
CA SER A 67 5.42 -13.35 18.17
C SER A 67 5.94 -13.37 19.61
N LEU A 68 5.90 -14.54 20.27
CA LEU A 68 6.51 -14.72 21.59
C LEU A 68 8.03 -14.74 21.56
N LEU A 69 8.63 -15.27 20.48
CA LEU A 69 10.08 -15.31 20.28
C LEU A 69 10.65 -13.89 20.07
N ILE A 70 9.99 -13.09 19.23
CA ILE A 70 10.46 -11.75 18.83
C ILE A 70 9.72 -10.60 19.55
N HIS A 71 9.10 -10.87 20.69
CA HIS A 71 8.33 -9.85 21.42
C HIS A 71 9.26 -8.71 21.87
N PRO A 72 8.91 -7.43 21.65
CA PRO A 72 9.80 -6.31 21.97
C PRO A 72 10.25 -6.27 23.43
N ASP A 73 9.38 -6.63 24.39
CA ASP A 73 9.75 -6.69 25.82
C ASP A 73 10.77 -7.80 26.17
N LYS A 74 10.95 -8.79 25.29
CA LYS A 74 11.80 -9.97 25.54
C LYS A 74 13.08 -9.98 24.71
N THR A 75 13.27 -8.98 23.86
CA THR A 75 14.40 -8.84 22.93
C THR A 75 15.07 -7.49 23.15
N SER A 76 16.40 -7.45 23.16
CA SER A 76 17.16 -6.19 23.19
C SER A 76 17.27 -5.51 21.81
N ASN A 77 16.76 -6.15 20.76
CA ASN A 77 16.89 -5.68 19.38
C ASN A 77 15.97 -4.47 19.10
N PRO A 78 16.49 -3.33 18.60
CA PRO A 78 15.69 -2.15 18.32
C PRO A 78 14.69 -2.35 17.16
N SER A 79 14.90 -3.34 16.30
CA SER A 79 14.04 -3.64 15.15
C SER A 79 12.92 -4.64 15.48
N ALA A 80 12.86 -5.15 16.72
CA ALA A 80 11.80 -6.07 17.15
C ALA A 80 10.37 -5.53 16.97
N PRO A 81 10.06 -4.24 17.27
CA PRO A 81 8.72 -3.69 17.05
C PRO A 81 8.26 -3.74 15.59
N ASP A 82 9.12 -3.36 14.63
CA ASP A 82 8.77 -3.38 13.19
C ASP A 82 8.57 -4.82 12.69
N ALA A 83 9.42 -5.76 13.14
CA ALA A 83 9.24 -7.18 12.82
C ALA A 83 7.94 -7.74 13.40
N PHE A 84 7.59 -7.37 14.64
CA PHE A 84 6.36 -7.79 15.29
C PHE A 84 5.11 -7.27 14.58
N ASP A 85 5.08 -5.97 14.22
CA ASP A 85 3.99 -5.36 13.48
C ASP A 85 3.81 -6.02 12.11
N ARG A 86 4.93 -6.32 11.45
CA ARG A 86 4.93 -7.01 10.17
C ARG A 86 4.36 -8.43 10.26
N LEU A 87 4.72 -9.16 11.32
CA LEU A 87 4.18 -10.49 11.61
C LEU A 87 2.67 -10.43 11.87
N ALA A 88 2.20 -9.44 12.63
CA ALA A 88 0.78 -9.23 12.92
C ALA A 88 -0.02 -8.89 11.65
N LYS A 89 0.53 -8.03 10.78
CA LYS A 89 -0.09 -7.70 9.49
C LYS A 89 -0.19 -8.91 8.57
N ALA A 90 0.85 -9.74 8.51
CA ALA A 90 0.86 -10.96 7.71
C ALA A 90 -0.21 -11.96 8.19
N GLN A 91 -0.31 -12.18 9.50
CA GLN A 91 -1.37 -13.04 10.07
C GLN A 91 -2.76 -12.50 9.71
N LYS A 92 -3.01 -11.20 9.90
CA LYS A 92 -4.30 -10.59 9.56
C LYS A 92 -4.64 -10.76 8.09
N SER A 93 -3.66 -10.58 7.20
CA SER A 93 -3.84 -10.77 5.75
C SER A 93 -4.15 -12.21 5.37
N LEU A 94 -3.55 -13.21 6.02
CA LEU A 94 -3.81 -14.62 5.73
C LEU A 94 -5.12 -15.12 6.35
N LEU A 95 -5.65 -14.47 7.39
CA LEU A 95 -6.96 -14.78 7.97
C LEU A 95 -8.12 -14.07 7.24
N ASP A 96 -7.83 -13.11 6.37
CA ASP A 96 -8.82 -12.50 5.49
C ASP A 96 -8.94 -13.33 4.21
N GLU A 97 -10.08 -13.97 4.01
CA GLU A 97 -10.33 -14.87 2.87
C GLU A 97 -10.07 -14.20 1.51
N LYS A 98 -10.41 -12.92 1.36
CA LYS A 98 -10.27 -12.20 0.08
C LYS A 98 -8.81 -11.86 -0.20
N GLU A 99 -8.08 -11.38 0.80
CA GLU A 99 -6.67 -11.06 0.64
C GLU A 99 -5.83 -12.34 0.48
N ARG A 100 -6.19 -13.40 1.19
CA ARG A 100 -5.57 -14.71 1.06
C ARG A 100 -5.79 -15.30 -0.34
N ALA A 101 -7.02 -15.30 -0.84
CA ALA A 101 -7.32 -15.82 -2.18
C ALA A 101 -6.52 -15.10 -3.28
N LYS A 102 -6.38 -13.77 -3.21
CA LYS A 102 -5.56 -13.00 -4.15
C LYS A 102 -4.07 -13.37 -4.07
N LEU A 103 -3.56 -13.57 -2.85
CA LEU A 103 -2.18 -13.97 -2.65
C LEU A 103 -1.93 -15.38 -3.20
N ASP A 104 -2.85 -16.32 -2.94
CA ASP A 104 -2.79 -17.68 -3.45
C ASP A 104 -2.86 -17.71 -5.00
N GLU A 105 -3.70 -16.87 -5.61
CA GLU A 105 -3.76 -16.66 -7.06
C GLU A 105 -2.42 -16.16 -7.63
N CYS A 106 -1.83 -15.12 -7.02
CA CYS A 106 -0.52 -14.62 -7.45
C CYS A 106 0.60 -15.67 -7.34
N ILE A 107 0.54 -16.53 -6.32
CA ILE A 107 1.51 -17.60 -6.10
C ILE A 107 1.32 -18.72 -7.13
N ALA A 108 0.07 -19.07 -7.47
CA ALA A 108 -0.25 -20.02 -8.53
C ALA A 108 0.19 -19.50 -9.91
N ASP A 109 -0.06 -18.24 -10.22
CA ASP A 109 0.38 -17.58 -11.44
C ASP A 109 1.91 -17.58 -11.56
N ALA A 110 2.61 -17.29 -10.47
CA ALA A 110 4.07 -17.37 -10.43
C ALA A 110 4.58 -18.78 -10.73
N ARG A 111 3.92 -19.82 -10.19
CA ARG A 111 4.25 -21.22 -10.49
C ARG A 111 4.06 -21.53 -11.96
N MET A 112 2.93 -21.12 -12.55
CA MET A 112 2.61 -21.34 -13.96
C MET A 112 3.60 -20.62 -14.89
N LEU A 113 3.96 -19.38 -14.58
CA LEU A 113 4.95 -18.62 -15.35
C LEU A 113 6.33 -19.28 -15.28
N LEU A 114 6.75 -19.75 -14.10
CA LEU A 114 8.02 -20.46 -13.93
C LEU A 114 8.04 -21.78 -14.72
N MET A 115 6.95 -22.55 -14.65
CA MET A 115 6.81 -23.78 -15.43
C MET A 115 6.89 -23.51 -16.92
N ARG A 116 6.22 -22.47 -17.42
CA ARG A 116 6.29 -22.06 -18.84
C ARG A 116 7.71 -21.68 -19.26
N GLU A 117 8.41 -20.90 -18.43
CA GLU A 117 9.79 -20.45 -18.69
C GLU A 117 10.76 -21.64 -18.78
N ARG A 118 10.59 -22.63 -17.90
CA ARG A 118 11.38 -23.87 -17.89
C ARG A 118 10.85 -24.97 -18.80
N LYS A 119 9.75 -24.73 -19.52
CA LYS A 119 9.05 -25.71 -20.37
C LYS A 119 8.66 -26.99 -19.62
N LEU A 120 8.30 -26.86 -18.34
CA LEU A 120 7.86 -27.93 -17.47
C LEU A 120 6.35 -28.14 -17.60
N THR A 121 5.91 -29.35 -17.28
CA THR A 121 4.49 -29.71 -17.17
C THR A 121 4.14 -30.02 -15.73
N THR A 122 2.85 -30.15 -15.42
CA THR A 122 2.38 -30.56 -14.08
C THR A 122 2.91 -31.92 -13.65
N ASP A 123 3.29 -32.76 -14.61
CA ASP A 123 3.80 -34.10 -14.36
C ASP A 123 5.32 -34.18 -14.17
N SER A 124 6.04 -33.09 -14.45
CA SER A 124 7.48 -33.01 -14.25
C SER A 124 7.85 -33.19 -12.77
N GLU A 125 8.89 -33.98 -12.49
CA GLU A 125 9.32 -34.31 -11.13
C GLU A 125 9.65 -33.06 -10.30
N GLU A 126 10.35 -32.09 -10.90
CA GLU A 126 10.64 -30.76 -10.31
C GLU A 126 9.40 -29.98 -9.87
N VAL A 127 8.23 -30.27 -10.45
CA VAL A 127 6.97 -29.58 -10.13
C VAL A 127 6.20 -30.31 -9.03
N LYS A 128 6.32 -31.65 -8.97
CA LYS A 128 5.66 -32.50 -7.96
C LYS A 128 6.42 -32.48 -6.64
N ASP A 129 7.74 -32.64 -6.70
CA ASP A 129 8.62 -32.51 -5.55
C ASP A 129 9.68 -31.42 -5.83
N PRO A 130 9.31 -30.15 -5.62
CA PRO A 130 10.19 -29.04 -5.94
C PRO A 130 11.39 -29.02 -5.01
N ASP A 131 12.57 -29.09 -5.62
CA ASP A 131 13.86 -28.97 -4.95
C ASP A 131 14.09 -27.54 -4.40
N THR A 132 15.22 -27.33 -3.75
CA THR A 132 15.55 -26.02 -3.15
C THR A 132 15.67 -24.92 -4.20
N GLU A 133 16.17 -25.23 -5.39
CA GLU A 133 16.37 -24.25 -6.46
C GLU A 133 15.05 -23.86 -7.14
N PHE A 134 14.15 -24.82 -7.36
CA PHE A 134 12.80 -24.54 -7.82
C PHE A 134 12.03 -23.69 -6.82
N ARG A 135 12.09 -24.02 -5.52
CA ARG A 135 11.43 -23.21 -4.46
C ARG A 135 11.99 -21.78 -4.39
N LYS A 136 13.30 -21.59 -4.59
CA LYS A 136 13.91 -20.25 -4.66
C LYS A 136 13.40 -19.49 -5.88
N ALA A 137 13.45 -20.11 -7.06
CA ALA A 137 12.97 -19.49 -8.30
C ALA A 137 11.48 -19.17 -8.25
N TRP A 138 10.66 -20.04 -7.66
CA TRP A 138 9.24 -19.82 -7.47
C TRP A 138 8.98 -18.63 -6.56
N ARG A 139 9.65 -18.55 -5.40
CA ARG A 139 9.55 -17.38 -4.51
C ARG A 139 9.96 -16.08 -5.20
N GLU A 140 11.01 -16.11 -6.02
CA GLU A 140 11.42 -14.92 -6.78
C GLU A 140 10.39 -14.53 -7.84
N LYS A 141 9.80 -15.51 -8.54
CA LYS A 141 8.71 -15.28 -9.49
C LYS A 141 7.47 -14.72 -8.80
N THR A 142 7.13 -15.21 -7.60
CA THR A 142 6.03 -14.70 -6.78
C THR A 142 6.22 -13.22 -6.45
N LYS A 143 7.43 -12.80 -6.05
CA LYS A 143 7.71 -11.37 -5.82
C LYS A 143 7.45 -10.53 -7.07
N MET A 144 7.91 -10.99 -8.23
CA MET A 144 7.68 -10.28 -9.49
C MET A 144 6.18 -10.12 -9.79
N VAL A 145 5.40 -11.20 -9.68
CA VAL A 145 3.94 -11.16 -9.92
C VAL A 145 3.24 -10.20 -8.95
N LEU A 146 3.58 -10.26 -7.66
CA LEU A 146 3.00 -9.38 -6.64
C LEU A 146 3.35 -7.90 -6.87
N VAL A 147 4.58 -7.59 -7.28
CA VAL A 147 4.98 -6.21 -7.63
C VAL A 147 4.21 -5.71 -8.84
N ASP A 148 4.09 -6.54 -9.88
CA ASP A 148 3.35 -6.21 -11.09
C ASP A 148 1.87 -5.95 -10.80
N GLU A 149 1.25 -6.80 -9.98
CA GLU A 149 -0.16 -6.67 -9.61
C GLU A 149 -0.41 -5.41 -8.79
N GLU A 150 0.44 -5.11 -7.81
CA GLU A 150 0.34 -3.87 -7.03
C GLU A 150 0.55 -2.63 -7.93
N LEU A 151 1.45 -2.70 -8.91
CA LEU A 151 1.65 -1.61 -9.87
C LEU A 151 0.41 -1.41 -10.76
N ARG A 152 -0.20 -2.50 -11.24
CA ARG A 152 -1.45 -2.45 -12.02
C ARG A 152 -2.59 -1.85 -11.20
N ARG A 153 -2.76 -2.29 -9.95
CA ARG A 153 -3.75 -1.75 -9.02
C ARG A 153 -3.57 -0.25 -8.83
N ARG A 154 -2.35 0.22 -8.54
CA ARG A 154 -2.05 1.66 -8.36
C ARG A 154 -2.34 2.48 -9.61
N LYS A 155 -1.98 1.96 -10.80
CA LYS A 155 -2.27 2.62 -12.07
C LYS A 155 -3.78 2.75 -12.31
N LYS A 156 -4.55 1.68 -12.07
CA LYS A 156 -6.00 1.68 -12.22
C LYS A 156 -6.67 2.67 -11.26
N MET A 157 -6.29 2.66 -9.98
CA MET A 157 -6.80 3.60 -8.97
C MET A 157 -6.52 5.06 -9.36
N LYS A 158 -5.30 5.36 -9.82
CA LYS A 158 -4.93 6.71 -10.26
C LYS A 158 -5.71 7.15 -11.50
N ALA A 159 -5.89 6.27 -12.47
CA ALA A 159 -6.66 6.56 -13.67
C ALA A 159 -8.13 6.85 -13.33
N GLN A 160 -8.74 6.04 -12.47
CA GLN A 160 -10.11 6.23 -12.00
C GLN A 160 -10.28 7.57 -11.28
N MET A 161 -9.38 7.93 -10.35
CA MET A 161 -9.44 9.22 -9.65
C MET A 161 -9.32 10.41 -10.61
N GLN A 162 -8.49 10.30 -11.66
CA GLN A 162 -8.37 11.35 -12.68
C GLN A 162 -9.63 11.47 -13.53
N GLU A 163 -10.26 10.35 -13.87
CA GLU A 163 -11.51 10.33 -14.62
C GLU A 163 -12.68 10.91 -13.81
N GLU A 164 -12.81 10.50 -12.54
CA GLU A 164 -13.79 11.03 -11.60
C GLU A 164 -13.61 12.55 -11.41
N GLY A 165 -12.36 13.02 -11.25
CA GLY A 165 -12.08 14.45 -11.16
C GLY A 165 -12.41 15.24 -12.44
N ARG A 166 -12.20 14.63 -13.62
CA ARG A 166 -12.61 15.24 -14.90
C ARG A 166 -14.13 15.29 -15.04
N ALA A 167 -14.83 14.25 -14.59
CA ALA A 167 -16.29 14.20 -14.62
C ALA A 167 -16.90 15.24 -13.67
N GLN A 168 -16.42 15.32 -12.43
CA GLN A 168 -16.84 16.33 -11.45
C GLN A 168 -16.64 17.75 -11.98
N LYS A 169 -15.48 18.05 -12.57
CA LYS A 169 -15.22 19.38 -13.14
C LYS A 169 -16.20 19.72 -14.26
N LYS A 170 -16.53 18.77 -15.15
CA LYS A 170 -17.52 18.99 -16.20
C LYS A 170 -18.91 19.27 -15.62
N GLU A 171 -19.31 18.51 -14.62
CA GLU A 171 -20.60 18.70 -13.94
C GLU A 171 -20.68 20.07 -13.25
N GLU A 172 -19.63 20.48 -12.55
CA GLU A 172 -19.52 21.81 -11.94
C GLU A 172 -19.60 22.93 -12.99
N ASP A 173 -18.88 22.79 -14.11
CA ASP A 173 -18.88 23.75 -15.21
C ASP A 173 -20.29 23.87 -15.85
N GLU A 174 -20.99 22.75 -16.05
CA GLU A 174 -22.37 22.72 -16.56
C GLU A 174 -23.37 23.37 -15.59
N ILE A 175 -23.25 23.09 -14.29
CA ILE A 175 -24.09 23.71 -13.26
C ILE A 175 -23.82 25.23 -13.21
N ALA A 176 -22.56 25.64 -13.27
CA ALA A 176 -22.16 27.04 -13.30
C ALA A 176 -22.69 27.74 -14.56
N GLU A 177 -22.61 27.12 -15.73
CA GLU A 177 -23.15 27.67 -16.96
C GLU A 177 -24.68 27.79 -16.90
N ARG A 178 -25.38 26.76 -16.42
CA ARG A 178 -26.84 26.81 -16.21
C ARG A 178 -27.23 27.91 -15.22
N LYS A 179 -26.42 28.14 -14.19
CA LYS A 179 -26.62 29.24 -13.23
C LYS A 179 -26.39 30.59 -13.92
N ARG A 180 -25.28 30.77 -14.65
CA ARG A 180 -24.99 31.99 -15.42
C ARG A 180 -26.10 32.31 -16.42
N LYS A 181 -26.61 31.31 -17.15
CA LYS A 181 -27.69 31.48 -18.11
C LYS A 181 -28.99 31.92 -17.45
N ARG A 182 -29.39 31.27 -16.35
CA ARG A 182 -30.57 31.66 -15.56
C ARG A 182 -30.44 33.07 -14.99
N GLU A 183 -29.27 33.43 -14.46
CA GLU A 183 -29.00 34.78 -13.96
C GLU A 183 -29.06 35.83 -15.08
N PHE A 184 -28.53 35.51 -16.27
CA PHE A 184 -28.60 36.39 -17.44
C PHE A 184 -30.04 36.58 -17.92
N GLU A 185 -30.81 35.50 -18.10
CA GLU A 185 -32.23 35.56 -18.50
C GLU A 185 -33.06 36.36 -17.49
N SER A 186 -32.85 36.15 -16.20
CA SER A 186 -33.52 36.91 -15.14
C SER A 186 -33.21 38.42 -15.25
N LYS A 187 -31.93 38.80 -15.40
CA LYS A 187 -31.54 40.20 -15.61
C LYS A 187 -32.09 40.79 -16.92
N TRP A 188 -32.16 39.99 -17.97
CA TRP A 188 -32.73 40.38 -19.26
C TRP A 188 -34.23 40.67 -19.15
N GLU A 189 -35.00 39.81 -18.49
CA GLU A 189 -36.43 40.05 -18.25
C GLU A 189 -36.66 41.25 -17.33
N GLN A 190 -35.85 41.44 -16.29
CA GLN A 190 -35.97 42.62 -15.41
C GLN A 190 -35.75 43.94 -16.18
N SER A 191 -34.83 43.97 -17.15
CA SER A 191 -34.60 45.14 -18.01
C SER A 191 -35.58 45.26 -19.19
N ARG A 192 -36.58 44.37 -19.31
CA ARG A 192 -37.48 44.32 -20.47
C ARG A 192 -38.32 45.58 -20.64
N GLU A 193 -38.97 46.05 -19.57
CA GLU A 193 -39.77 47.28 -19.57
C GLU A 193 -38.95 48.48 -20.07
N GLU A 194 -37.74 48.63 -19.54
CA GLU A 194 -36.81 49.71 -19.87
C GLU A 194 -36.36 49.64 -21.34
N ARG A 195 -36.06 48.44 -21.84
CA ARG A 195 -35.72 48.19 -23.26
C ARG A 195 -36.90 48.45 -24.19
N ILE A 196 -38.12 48.02 -23.84
CA ILE A 196 -39.34 48.29 -24.62
C ILE A 196 -39.62 49.79 -24.67
N GLY A 197 -39.46 50.50 -23.55
CA GLY A 197 -39.55 51.96 -23.47
C GLY A 197 -38.57 52.63 -24.44
N SER A 198 -37.29 52.26 -24.36
CA SER A 198 -36.24 52.78 -25.25
C SER A 198 -36.51 52.51 -26.73
N TRP A 199 -37.02 51.33 -27.07
CA TRP A 199 -37.37 50.98 -28.46
C TRP A 199 -38.58 51.77 -28.98
N ARG A 200 -39.62 51.96 -28.15
CA ARG A 200 -40.79 52.81 -28.50
C ARG A 200 -40.37 54.25 -28.76
N ASP A 201 -39.43 54.78 -27.99
CA ASP A 201 -38.90 56.13 -28.19
C ASP A 201 -38.08 56.25 -29.48
N PHE A 202 -37.27 55.23 -29.81
CA PHE A 202 -36.53 55.17 -31.07
C PHE A 202 -37.46 55.12 -32.29
N GLN A 203 -38.52 54.31 -32.25
CA GLN A 203 -39.50 54.21 -33.35
C GLN A 203 -40.27 55.51 -33.57
N LYS A 204 -40.51 56.29 -32.51
CA LYS A 204 -41.12 57.62 -32.60
C LYS A 204 -40.16 58.71 -33.09
N GLY A 205 -38.93 58.35 -33.48
CA GLY A 205 -37.95 59.28 -34.04
C GLY A 205 -37.29 60.19 -33.02
N LYS A 206 -37.44 59.94 -31.70
CA LYS A 206 -36.67 60.67 -30.68
C LYS A 206 -35.23 60.19 -30.71
N GLN A 207 -34.33 60.99 -31.28
CA GLN A 207 -32.90 60.74 -31.14
C GLN A 207 -32.49 60.89 -29.67
N PRO A 208 -31.69 59.96 -29.12
CA PRO A 208 -31.11 60.16 -27.80
C PRO A 208 -30.20 61.39 -27.87
N ASP A 209 -30.43 62.32 -26.96
CA ASP A 209 -29.65 63.55 -26.84
C ASP A 209 -28.18 63.18 -26.58
N LYS A 210 -27.32 63.21 -27.61
CA LYS A 210 -25.90 62.85 -27.50
C LYS A 210 -25.15 63.92 -26.71
N LYS A 211 -25.30 63.94 -25.39
CA LYS A 211 -24.34 64.61 -24.51
C LYS A 211 -23.01 63.85 -24.57
N LYS A 212 -22.11 64.31 -25.44
CA LYS A 212 -20.69 63.88 -25.49
C LYS A 212 -20.08 64.01 -24.10
N LYS A 213 -19.99 62.92 -23.33
CA LYS A 213 -19.13 62.87 -22.15
C LYS A 213 -17.69 62.79 -22.64
N LYS A 214 -16.92 63.87 -22.48
CA LYS A 214 -15.47 63.89 -22.70
C LYS A 214 -14.84 62.80 -21.84
N ILE A 215 -14.28 61.77 -22.46
CA ILE A 215 -13.40 60.80 -21.79
C ILE A 215 -12.12 61.57 -21.46
N LYS A 216 -11.82 61.79 -20.18
CA LYS A 216 -10.50 62.22 -19.74
C LYS A 216 -9.59 60.99 -19.75
N THR A 217 -8.75 60.87 -20.77
CA THR A 217 -7.55 60.02 -20.71
C THR A 217 -6.58 60.68 -19.73
N LEU A 218 -6.26 60.01 -18.62
CA LEU A 218 -5.18 60.40 -17.72
C LEU A 218 -3.84 60.13 -18.42
N GLY A 219 -2.97 61.13 -18.41
CA GLY A 219 -1.52 60.95 -18.55
C GLY A 219 -0.88 60.52 -17.25
#